data_AF-A0A090MR90-F1
#
_entry.id   AF-A0A090MR90-F1
#
_cell.length_a   1.000
_cell.length_b   1.000
_cell.length_c   1.000
_cell.angle_alpha   90.00
_cell.angle_beta   90.00
_cell.angle_gamma   90.00
#
_symmetry.space_group_name_H-M   'P 1'
#
loop_
_entity.id
_entity.type
_entity.pdbx_description
1 polymer ?
#
loop_
_entity_poly.entity_id
_entity_poly.type
_entity_poly.pdbx_seq_one_letter_code
_entity_poly.pdbx_strand_id
1 'polypeptide(L)'
;MAEPIVLIKADDPERKPQLYACAKCGSVHSPRIYICTDELAHKTARDAAENCYNCRTHNTCQHCGEPCDKHWLACEKCRRKKKLEEAEKVSLDGVDYCFGFDSGDFYSSPEEAADAGEDWVHLAKFRPFEIDIDRLEEHTLDDHHEDACHTDLVGWDELAAAIEKFNKAQTQGSYDEDSKRIASVAHLREEEDLQPREATHG
;
A
#
# COMPACT_ATOMS: atom_id res chain seq x y z
N MET A 1 -13.71 -2.05 29.07
CA MET A 1 -14.37 -2.58 27.86
C MET A 1 -15.73 -3.11 28.27
N ALA A 2 -16.73 -3.12 27.38
CA ALA A 2 -18.05 -3.66 27.69
C ALA A 2 -18.04 -5.18 27.44
N GLU A 3 -18.58 -5.96 28.36
CA GLU A 3 -18.66 -7.43 28.24
C GLU A 3 -19.58 -7.80 27.06
N PRO A 4 -19.24 -8.80 26.22
CA PRO A 4 -20.00 -9.11 25.03
C PRO A 4 -21.28 -9.85 25.39
N ILE A 5 -22.33 -9.66 24.59
CA ILE A 5 -23.59 -10.39 24.73
C ILE A 5 -23.36 -11.81 24.18
N VAL A 6 -23.46 -12.82 25.04
CA VAL A 6 -23.34 -14.22 24.63
C VAL A 6 -24.69 -14.70 24.09
N LEU A 7 -24.73 -15.09 22.82
CA LEU A 7 -25.93 -15.60 22.17
C LEU A 7 -25.90 -17.12 22.17
N ILE A 8 -27.01 -17.67 22.66
CA ILE A 8 -27.22 -19.10 22.90
C ILE A 8 -28.49 -19.48 22.15
N LYS A 9 -28.57 -20.70 21.63
CA LYS A 9 -29.83 -21.21 21.09
C LYS A 9 -30.87 -21.30 22.21
N ALA A 10 -32.10 -20.86 21.94
CA ALA A 10 -33.17 -20.78 22.94
C ALA A 10 -33.58 -22.16 23.48
N ASP A 11 -33.42 -23.20 22.65
CA ASP A 11 -33.76 -24.59 22.91
C ASP A 11 -32.55 -25.45 23.33
N ASP A 12 -31.37 -24.86 23.55
CA ASP A 12 -30.18 -25.61 23.97
C ASP A 12 -30.16 -25.80 25.50
N PRO A 13 -30.38 -27.03 26.01
CA PRO A 13 -30.42 -27.31 27.44
C PRO A 13 -29.05 -27.12 28.12
N GLU A 14 -27.96 -27.25 27.36
CA GLU A 14 -26.60 -27.09 27.87
C GLU A 14 -26.13 -25.63 27.82
N ARG A 15 -26.95 -24.75 27.22
CA ARG A 15 -26.71 -23.32 27.06
C ARG A 15 -25.32 -23.01 26.47
N LYS A 16 -24.90 -23.77 25.46
CA LYS A 16 -23.58 -23.59 24.84
C LYS A 16 -23.52 -22.27 24.07
N PRO A 17 -22.51 -21.41 24.30
CA PRO A 17 -22.29 -20.23 23.48
C PRO A 17 -22.26 -20.60 22.00
N GLN A 18 -22.98 -19.84 21.17
CA GLN A 18 -22.98 -20.03 19.71
C GLN A 18 -22.39 -18.83 18.99
N LEU A 19 -22.74 -17.62 19.44
CA LEU A 19 -22.27 -16.36 18.86
C LEU A 19 -21.99 -15.36 19.98
N TYR A 20 -21.22 -14.32 19.66
CA TYR A 20 -20.90 -13.22 20.57
C TYR A 20 -21.26 -11.90 19.89
N ALA A 21 -22.01 -11.04 20.57
CA ALA A 21 -22.41 -9.75 20.03
C ALA A 21 -21.81 -8.59 20.82
N CYS A 22 -21.42 -7.53 20.13
CA CYS A 22 -20.95 -6.31 20.76
C CYS A 22 -22.07 -5.68 21.60
N ALA A 23 -21.82 -5.41 22.88
CA ALA A 23 -22.80 -4.79 23.76
C ALA A 23 -23.17 -3.33 23.39
N LYS A 24 -22.39 -2.67 22.53
CA LYS A 24 -22.65 -1.27 22.11
C LYS A 24 -23.50 -1.17 20.86
N CYS A 25 -23.14 -1.90 19.80
CA CYS A 25 -23.77 -1.77 18.48
C CYS A 25 -24.52 -3.03 18.03
N GLY A 26 -24.46 -4.12 18.80
CA GLY A 26 -25.13 -5.38 18.45
C GLY A 26 -24.49 -6.16 17.29
N SER A 27 -23.33 -5.74 16.76
CA SER A 27 -22.61 -6.50 15.74
C SER A 27 -22.27 -7.91 16.23
N VAL A 28 -22.57 -8.92 15.43
CA VAL A 28 -22.48 -10.34 15.81
C VAL A 28 -21.24 -10.98 15.21
N HIS A 29 -20.53 -11.75 16.03
CA HIS A 29 -19.31 -12.47 15.68
C HIS A 29 -19.53 -13.97 15.88
N SER A 30 -19.31 -14.74 14.81
CA SER A 30 -19.51 -16.19 14.79
C SER A 30 -18.16 -16.91 14.89
N PRO A 31 -17.97 -17.86 15.82
CA PRO A 31 -16.78 -18.72 15.87
C PRO A 31 -16.55 -19.47 14.54
N ARG A 32 -17.62 -19.79 13.80
CA ARG A 32 -17.55 -20.63 12.60
C ARG A 32 -16.85 -19.99 11.41
N ILE A 33 -16.55 -18.69 11.45
CA ILE A 33 -15.81 -18.01 10.37
C ILE A 33 -14.29 -18.15 10.52
N TYR A 34 -13.82 -18.62 11.68
CA TYR A 34 -12.40 -18.79 11.98
C TYR A 34 -11.96 -20.21 11.65
N ILE A 35 -10.89 -20.32 10.85
CA ILE A 35 -10.31 -21.61 10.48
C ILE A 35 -9.24 -21.98 11.52
N CYS A 36 -9.67 -22.42 12.70
CA CYS A 36 -8.81 -22.84 13.81
C CYS A 36 -9.53 -23.83 14.75
N THR A 37 -8.91 -24.17 15.89
CA THR A 37 -9.56 -25.03 16.90
C THR A 37 -10.79 -24.36 17.48
N ASP A 38 -11.78 -25.16 17.90
CA ASP A 38 -13.05 -24.66 18.43
C ASP A 38 -12.87 -23.69 19.61
N GLU A 39 -12.01 -24.05 20.56
CA GLU A 39 -11.66 -23.20 21.71
C GLU A 39 -11.09 -21.84 21.27
N LEU A 40 -10.18 -21.84 20.29
CA LEU A 40 -9.58 -20.61 19.78
C LEU A 40 -10.59 -19.79 18.99
N ALA A 41 -11.45 -20.42 18.20
CA ALA A 41 -12.50 -19.77 17.44
C ALA A 41 -13.50 -19.06 18.36
N HIS A 42 -13.93 -19.72 19.44
CA HIS A 42 -14.79 -19.13 20.47
C HIS A 42 -14.12 -17.97 21.19
N LYS A 43 -12.85 -18.12 21.55
CA LYS A 43 -12.06 -17.03 22.15
C LYS A 43 -11.94 -15.83 21.22
N THR A 44 -11.55 -16.04 19.95
CA THR A 44 -11.39 -14.97 18.96
C THR A 44 -12.71 -14.27 18.65
N ALA A 45 -13.82 -14.99 18.54
CA ALA A 45 -15.14 -14.40 18.34
C ALA A 45 -15.57 -13.53 19.54
N ARG A 46 -15.28 -13.99 20.76
CA ARG A 46 -15.51 -13.21 21.99
C ARG A 46 -14.65 -11.94 22.02
N ASP A 47 -13.35 -12.07 21.77
CA ASP A 47 -12.41 -10.94 21.74
C ASP A 47 -12.81 -9.91 20.68
N ALA A 48 -13.33 -10.36 19.52
CA ALA A 48 -13.83 -9.49 18.47
C ALA A 48 -15.10 -8.72 18.87
N ALA A 49 -15.99 -9.33 19.65
CA ALA A 49 -17.17 -8.65 20.19
C ALA A 49 -16.81 -7.63 21.29
N GLU A 50 -15.82 -7.95 22.14
CA GLU A 50 -15.26 -7.06 23.16
C GLU A 50 -14.54 -5.86 22.54
N ASN A 51 -13.73 -6.12 21.50
CA ASN A 51 -12.99 -5.13 20.73
C ASN A 51 -13.64 -4.84 19.37
N CYS A 52 -14.96 -4.63 19.38
CA CYS A 52 -15.75 -4.49 18.16
C CYS A 52 -15.17 -3.46 17.19
N TYR A 53 -14.86 -3.93 15.99
CA TYR A 53 -14.30 -3.12 14.90
C TYR A 53 -15.16 -1.90 14.56
N ASN A 54 -16.49 -2.05 14.63
CA ASN A 54 -17.44 -0.98 14.32
C ASN A 54 -17.50 0.10 15.41
N CYS A 55 -17.13 -0.24 16.66
CA CYS A 55 -17.18 0.69 17.79
C CYS A 55 -15.81 1.26 18.16
N ARG A 56 -14.72 0.61 17.76
CA ARG A 56 -13.37 1.09 18.08
C ARG A 56 -13.03 2.27 17.18
N THR A 57 -12.45 3.31 17.79
CA THR A 57 -11.93 4.49 17.06
C THR A 57 -10.46 4.32 16.70
N HIS A 58 -9.75 3.49 17.46
CA HIS A 58 -8.32 3.22 17.30
C HIS A 58 -8.06 1.73 17.49
N ASN A 59 -6.93 1.27 16.96
CA ASN A 59 -6.35 -0.04 17.27
C ASN A 59 -5.08 0.15 18.11
N THR A 60 -4.57 -0.92 18.71
CA THR A 60 -3.30 -0.91 19.44
C THR A 60 -2.20 -1.43 18.52
N CYS A 61 -1.13 -0.66 18.37
CA CYS A 61 0.03 -1.08 17.58
C CYS A 61 0.62 -2.38 18.13
N GLN A 62 0.76 -3.39 17.28
CA GLN A 62 1.28 -4.70 17.65
C GLN A 62 2.77 -4.71 18.03
N HIS A 63 3.52 -3.64 17.72
CA HIS A 63 4.96 -3.54 17.99
C HIS A 63 5.30 -2.67 19.20
N CYS A 64 4.61 -1.55 19.40
CA CYS A 64 4.92 -0.60 20.48
C CYS A 64 3.78 -0.36 21.47
N GLY A 65 2.57 -0.88 21.21
CA GLY A 65 1.41 -0.68 22.07
C GLY A 65 0.74 0.70 21.99
N GLU A 66 1.27 1.65 21.20
CA GLU A 66 0.62 2.95 21.02
C GLU A 66 -0.69 2.84 20.23
N PRO A 67 -1.66 3.76 20.45
CA PRO A 67 -2.84 3.86 19.61
C PRO A 67 -2.46 4.14 18.14
N CYS A 68 -3.14 3.47 17.23
CA CYS A 68 -3.06 3.71 15.80
C CYS A 68 -4.46 3.75 15.20
N ASP A 69 -4.58 4.26 13.98
CA ASP A 69 -5.85 4.28 13.28
C ASP A 69 -6.46 2.86 13.19
N LYS A 70 -7.79 2.78 13.32
CA LYS A 70 -8.53 1.50 13.44
C LYS A 70 -8.32 0.54 12.26
N HIS A 71 -7.92 1.04 11.10
CA HIS A 71 -7.65 0.26 9.89
C HIS A 71 -6.25 -0.38 9.88
N TRP A 72 -5.39 -0.03 10.83
CA TRP A 72 -3.99 -0.46 10.86
C TRP A 72 -3.68 -1.36 12.07
N LEU A 73 -2.71 -2.25 11.90
CA LEU A 73 -2.20 -3.13 12.96
C LEU A 73 -0.93 -2.60 13.63
N ALA A 74 -0.25 -1.65 12.99
CA ALA A 74 0.95 -1.01 13.48
C ALA A 74 0.81 0.51 13.32
N CYS A 75 1.36 1.29 14.26
CA CYS A 75 1.40 2.74 14.14
C CYS A 75 2.34 3.17 13.01
N GLU A 76 2.15 4.40 12.54
CA GLU A 76 2.93 4.99 11.45
C GLU A 76 4.43 4.91 11.70
N LYS A 77 4.89 5.27 12.90
CA LYS A 77 6.32 5.19 13.28
C LYS A 77 6.90 3.78 13.12
N CYS A 78 6.17 2.75 13.56
CA CYS A 78 6.62 1.36 13.45
C CYS A 78 6.59 0.88 11.99
N ARG A 79 5.58 1.25 11.20
CA ARG A 79 5.53 0.93 9.77
C ARG A 79 6.66 1.59 9.00
N ARG A 80 6.90 2.88 9.25
CA ARG A 80 7.98 3.66 8.65
C ARG A 80 9.35 3.07 8.98
N LYS A 81 9.59 2.76 10.26
CA LYS A 81 10.83 2.11 10.70
C LYS A 81 11.04 0.77 9.97
N LYS A 82 10.01 -0.07 9.90
CA LYS A 82 10.06 -1.34 9.17
C LYS A 82 10.39 -1.12 7.69
N LYS A 83 9.72 -0.18 7.01
CA LYS A 83 9.98 0.16 5.60
C LYS A 83 11.44 0.58 5.38
N LEU A 84 12.00 1.39 6.28
CA LEU A 84 13.42 1.80 6.23
C LEU A 84 14.40 0.65 6.50
N GLU A 85 14.04 -0.31 7.35
CA GLU A 85 14.87 -1.49 7.67
C GLU A 85 14.86 -2.52 6.54
N GLU A 86 13.74 -2.67 5.83
CA GLU A 86 13.59 -3.61 4.71
C GLU A 86 14.14 -3.07 3.39
N ALA A 87 14.27 -1.75 3.26
CA ALA A 87 14.76 -1.12 2.04
C ALA A 87 16.29 -1.27 1.88
N GLU A 88 16.72 -1.48 0.63
CA GLU A 88 18.11 -1.45 0.24
C GLU A 88 18.58 0.01 0.13
N LYS A 89 19.62 0.36 0.89
CA LYS A 89 20.21 1.70 0.87
C LYS A 89 21.26 1.77 -0.22
N VAL A 90 21.08 2.69 -1.17
CA VAL A 90 21.96 2.88 -2.33
C VAL A 90 22.52 4.30 -2.36
N SER A 91 23.58 4.50 -3.17
CA SER A 91 24.14 5.82 -3.44
C SER A 91 23.18 6.66 -4.30
N LEU A 92 23.30 7.99 -4.22
CA LEU A 92 22.62 8.93 -5.12
C LEU A 92 23.28 9.03 -6.51
N ASP A 93 24.45 8.40 -6.70
CA ASP A 93 25.18 8.45 -7.96
C ASP A 93 24.32 7.96 -9.13
N GLY A 94 24.06 8.86 -10.09
CA GLY A 94 23.25 8.57 -11.28
C GLY A 94 21.74 8.51 -11.05
N VAL A 95 21.25 9.07 -9.94
CA VAL A 95 19.82 9.24 -9.68
C VAL A 95 19.35 10.57 -10.24
N ASP A 96 18.70 10.54 -11.41
CA ASP A 96 18.14 11.75 -12.03
C ASP A 96 16.76 12.09 -11.46
N TYR A 97 15.92 11.09 -11.19
CA TYR A 97 14.54 11.26 -10.72
C TYR A 97 14.32 10.44 -9.46
N CYS A 98 13.45 10.92 -8.57
CA CYS A 98 13.16 10.22 -7.33
C CYS A 98 11.73 10.49 -6.82
N PHE A 99 11.32 9.70 -5.83
CA PHE A 99 10.05 9.87 -5.13
C PHE A 99 10.29 10.06 -3.64
N GLY A 100 9.58 10.99 -2.99
CA GLY A 100 9.68 11.19 -1.55
C GLY A 100 9.31 9.92 -0.77
N PHE A 101 10.11 9.56 0.23
CA PHE A 101 9.91 8.29 0.95
C PHE A 101 8.61 8.26 1.76
N ASP A 102 8.27 9.41 2.36
CA ASP A 102 7.10 9.59 3.20
C ASP A 102 5.94 10.29 2.44
N SER A 103 6.22 11.26 1.56
CA SER A 103 5.20 11.97 0.76
C SER A 103 4.67 11.15 -0.43
N GLY A 104 5.53 10.37 -1.09
CA GLY A 104 5.24 9.75 -2.38
C GLY A 104 5.25 10.73 -3.56
N ASP A 105 5.68 11.97 -3.34
CA ASP A 105 5.74 12.99 -4.39
C ASP A 105 6.88 12.71 -5.36
N PHE A 106 6.68 13.01 -6.64
CA PHE A 106 7.70 12.87 -7.68
C PHE A 106 8.56 14.14 -7.77
N TYR A 107 9.88 13.97 -7.81
CA TYR A 107 10.85 15.05 -7.93
C TYR A 107 11.74 14.86 -9.16
N SER A 108 12.06 15.97 -9.84
CA SER A 108 12.95 15.97 -11.00
C SER A 108 14.43 15.95 -10.64
N SER A 109 14.77 16.01 -9.35
CA SER A 109 16.09 15.67 -8.84
C SER A 109 16.07 15.35 -7.33
N PRO A 110 17.12 14.70 -6.79
CA PRO A 110 17.28 14.50 -5.35
C PRO A 110 17.38 15.81 -4.54
N GLU A 111 17.94 16.87 -5.13
CA GLU A 111 18.04 18.21 -4.52
C GLU A 111 16.66 18.83 -4.31
N GLU A 112 15.76 18.77 -5.30
CA GLU A 112 14.38 19.27 -5.15
C GLU A 112 13.63 18.54 -4.03
N ALA A 113 13.86 17.23 -3.88
CA ALA A 113 13.28 16.45 -2.79
C ALA A 113 13.84 16.90 -1.43
N ALA A 114 15.16 17.15 -1.37
CA ALA A 114 15.81 17.65 -0.17
C ALA A 114 15.23 19.02 0.23
N ASP A 115 15.10 19.96 -0.71
CA ASP A 115 14.53 21.30 -0.51
C ASP A 115 13.06 21.24 -0.04
N ALA A 116 12.30 20.25 -0.52
CA ALA A 116 10.94 19.97 -0.07
C ALA A 116 10.86 19.40 1.36
N GLY A 117 12.00 19.05 1.96
CA GLY A 117 12.09 18.58 3.33
C GLY A 117 12.21 17.05 3.48
N GLU A 118 12.40 16.31 2.40
CA GLU A 118 12.60 14.86 2.46
C GLU A 118 13.95 14.51 3.11
N ASP A 119 13.98 13.43 3.89
CA ASP A 119 15.22 12.86 4.42
C ASP A 119 15.74 11.70 3.56
N TRP A 120 14.79 10.98 2.96
CA TRP A 120 14.99 9.78 2.18
C TRP A 120 14.10 9.85 0.95
N VAL A 121 14.58 9.28 -0.15
CA VAL A 121 13.82 9.15 -1.39
C VAL A 121 13.89 7.71 -1.89
N HIS A 122 12.84 7.29 -2.59
CA HIS A 122 12.85 6.11 -3.44
C HIS A 122 13.46 6.44 -4.79
N LEU A 123 14.21 5.49 -5.35
CA LEU A 123 14.70 5.63 -6.70
C LEU A 123 13.55 5.56 -7.70
N ALA A 124 13.67 6.30 -8.80
CA ALA A 124 12.75 6.18 -9.91
C ALA A 124 13.16 5.04 -10.86
N LYS A 125 12.20 4.22 -11.28
CA LYS A 125 12.38 3.22 -12.33
C LYS A 125 11.71 3.73 -13.60
N PHE A 126 12.49 3.92 -14.66
CA PHE A 126 11.93 4.29 -15.96
C PHE A 126 10.98 3.21 -16.49
N ARG A 127 9.80 3.64 -16.93
CA ARG A 127 8.79 2.82 -17.59
C ARG A 127 8.45 3.46 -18.95
N PRO A 128 8.83 2.83 -20.07
CA PRO A 128 8.46 3.30 -21.39
C PRO A 128 6.94 3.39 -21.55
N PHE A 129 6.46 4.33 -22.36
CA PHE A 129 5.05 4.30 -22.78
C PHE A 129 4.82 3.06 -23.63
N GLU A 130 3.82 2.25 -23.29
CA GLU A 130 3.55 1.00 -23.98
C GLU A 130 2.05 0.88 -24.28
N ILE A 131 1.75 0.29 -25.43
CA ILE A 131 0.40 -0.20 -25.72
C ILE A 131 0.38 -1.66 -25.26
N ASP A 132 -0.46 -1.93 -24.27
CA ASP A 132 -0.73 -3.28 -23.77
C ASP A 132 -1.74 -3.96 -24.69
N ILE A 133 -1.29 -4.99 -25.40
CA ILE A 133 -2.09 -5.72 -26.38
C ILE A 133 -3.19 -6.54 -25.71
N ASP A 134 -2.94 -7.09 -24.52
CA ASP A 134 -3.91 -7.93 -23.81
C ASP A 134 -5.05 -7.03 -23.30
N ARG A 135 -4.71 -5.86 -22.75
CA ARG A 135 -5.71 -4.87 -22.35
C ARG A 135 -6.51 -4.34 -23.54
N LEU A 136 -5.88 -4.21 -24.71
CA LEU A 136 -6.57 -3.81 -25.93
C LEU A 136 -7.54 -4.90 -26.41
N GLU A 137 -7.19 -6.18 -26.27
CA GLU A 137 -8.07 -7.32 -26.55
C GLU A 137 -9.33 -7.24 -25.68
N GLU A 138 -9.13 -7.14 -24.35
CA GLU A 138 -10.22 -7.02 -23.38
C GLU A 138 -11.18 -5.87 -23.74
N HIS A 139 -10.64 -4.68 -24.01
CA HIS A 139 -11.46 -3.52 -24.39
C HIS A 139 -12.17 -3.67 -25.73
N THR A 140 -11.57 -4.41 -26.68
CA THR A 140 -12.19 -4.63 -27.99
C THR A 140 -13.35 -5.62 -27.90
N LEU A 141 -13.29 -6.55 -26.95
CA LEU A 141 -14.23 -7.67 -26.82
C LEU A 141 -15.25 -7.50 -25.68
N ASP A 142 -15.19 -6.42 -24.90
CA ASP A 142 -16.01 -6.18 -23.70
C ASP A 142 -17.54 -6.26 -23.95
N ASP A 143 -18.00 -5.83 -25.12
CA ASP A 143 -19.42 -5.87 -25.53
C ASP A 143 -19.82 -7.16 -26.28
N HIS A 144 -18.91 -8.12 -26.40
CA HIS A 144 -19.14 -9.38 -27.09
C HIS A 144 -19.47 -10.52 -26.12
N HIS A 145 -19.82 -11.70 -26.66
CA HIS A 145 -20.12 -12.86 -25.83
C HIS A 145 -18.87 -13.36 -25.09
N GLU A 146 -19.05 -14.08 -23.98
CA GLU A 146 -17.96 -14.55 -23.10
C GLU A 146 -16.89 -15.40 -23.82
N ASP A 147 -17.24 -16.07 -24.91
CA ASP A 147 -16.30 -16.88 -25.70
C ASP A 147 -15.53 -16.08 -26.79
N ALA A 148 -15.78 -14.77 -26.93
CA ALA A 148 -15.14 -13.98 -27.98
C ALA A 148 -13.67 -13.77 -27.61
N CYS A 149 -12.77 -13.97 -28.57
CA CYS A 149 -11.34 -13.82 -28.37
C CYS A 149 -10.66 -13.20 -29.59
N HIS A 150 -9.36 -12.90 -29.49
CA HIS A 150 -8.61 -12.32 -30.60
C HIS A 150 -8.64 -13.13 -31.90
N THR A 151 -8.90 -14.44 -31.86
CA THR A 151 -9.01 -15.26 -33.08
C THR A 151 -10.24 -14.91 -33.93
N ASP A 152 -11.25 -14.26 -33.34
CA ASP A 152 -12.42 -13.72 -34.04
C ASP A 152 -12.12 -12.38 -34.74
N LEU A 153 -10.96 -11.77 -34.47
CA LEU A 153 -10.55 -10.47 -35.01
C LEU A 153 -9.69 -10.65 -36.26
N VAL A 154 -10.10 -10.01 -37.36
CA VAL A 154 -9.30 -9.96 -38.58
C VAL A 154 -8.17 -8.94 -38.43
N GLY A 155 -6.93 -9.39 -38.58
CA GLY A 155 -5.74 -8.54 -38.55
C GLY A 155 -5.07 -8.40 -37.17
N TRP A 156 -5.42 -9.26 -36.21
CA TRP A 156 -4.88 -9.21 -34.85
C TRP A 156 -3.37 -9.42 -34.80
N ASP A 157 -2.84 -10.41 -35.52
CA ASP A 157 -1.40 -10.70 -35.55
C ASP A 157 -0.61 -9.52 -36.13
N GLU A 158 -1.10 -8.87 -37.19
CA GLU A 158 -0.48 -7.68 -37.77
C GLU A 158 -0.51 -6.50 -36.79
N LEU A 159 -1.61 -6.31 -36.05
CA LEU A 159 -1.73 -5.30 -35.03
C LEU A 159 -0.76 -5.55 -33.86
N ALA A 160 -0.70 -6.79 -33.37
CA ALA A 160 0.21 -7.19 -32.30
C ALA A 160 1.68 -6.96 -32.69
N ALA A 161 2.08 -7.33 -33.91
CA ALA A 161 3.42 -7.07 -34.43
C ALA A 161 3.72 -5.57 -34.58
N ALA A 162 2.75 -4.77 -35.00
CA ALA A 162 2.89 -3.32 -35.10
C ALA A 162 3.05 -2.66 -33.72
N ILE A 163 2.27 -3.10 -32.73
CA ILE A 163 2.37 -2.66 -31.34
C ILE A 163 3.72 -3.07 -30.73
N GLU A 164 4.16 -4.31 -30.93
CA GLU A 164 5.47 -4.76 -30.44
C GLU A 164 6.60 -3.90 -31.03
N LYS A 165 6.54 -3.61 -32.32
CA LYS A 165 7.52 -2.72 -32.98
C LYS A 165 7.45 -1.30 -32.42
N PHE A 166 6.25 -0.77 -32.19
CA PHE A 166 6.05 0.54 -31.58
C PHE A 166 6.66 0.58 -30.17
N ASN A 167 6.31 -0.37 -29.30
CA ASN A 167 6.79 -0.46 -27.92
C ASN A 167 8.33 -0.58 -27.87
N LYS A 168 8.93 -1.41 -28.74
CA LYS A 168 10.40 -1.54 -28.85
C LYS A 168 11.11 -0.26 -29.29
N ALA A 169 10.42 0.61 -30.03
CA ALA A 169 10.99 1.87 -30.50
C ALA A 169 10.86 3.02 -29.48
N GLN A 170 10.14 2.82 -28.36
CA GLN A 170 9.90 3.86 -27.37
C GLN A 170 11.18 4.19 -26.61
N THR A 171 11.55 5.46 -26.66
CA THR A 171 12.63 6.05 -25.86
C THR A 171 12.08 7.01 -24.80
N GLN A 172 10.76 7.20 -24.79
CA GLN A 172 10.04 8.10 -23.89
C GLN A 172 9.15 7.28 -22.97
N GLY A 173 8.85 7.82 -21.79
CA GLY A 173 8.11 7.11 -20.77
C GLY A 173 7.84 7.96 -19.55
N SER A 174 7.36 7.29 -18.51
CA SER A 174 7.20 7.83 -17.16
C SER A 174 8.15 7.12 -16.21
N TYR A 175 8.03 7.43 -14.92
CA TYR A 175 8.79 6.79 -13.87
C TYR A 175 7.83 6.20 -12.84
N ASP A 176 8.14 5.01 -12.37
CA ASP A 176 7.48 4.37 -11.24
C ASP A 176 8.39 4.42 -10.01
N GLU A 177 7.80 4.45 -8.82
CA GLU A 177 8.52 4.35 -7.55
C GLU A 177 9.18 2.96 -7.41
N ASP A 178 10.49 2.92 -7.20
CA ASP A 178 11.18 1.73 -6.72
C ASP A 178 11.14 1.66 -5.20
N SER A 179 10.02 1.18 -4.66
CA SER A 179 9.76 1.12 -3.22
C SER A 179 10.76 0.27 -2.42
N LYS A 180 11.65 -0.48 -3.08
CA LYS A 180 12.66 -1.35 -2.45
C LYS A 180 14.01 -0.68 -2.26
N ARG A 181 14.33 0.35 -3.05
CA ARG A 181 15.63 1.04 -2.99
C ARG A 181 15.44 2.47 -2.52
N ILE A 182 16.26 2.86 -1.54
CA ILE A 182 16.22 4.21 -0.98
C ILE A 182 17.61 4.85 -0.97
N ALA A 183 17.64 6.17 -1.09
CA ALA A 183 18.84 6.97 -0.91
C ALA A 183 18.53 8.11 0.07
N SER A 184 19.54 8.54 0.83
CA SER A 184 19.39 9.68 1.75
C SER A 184 19.69 10.96 1.00
N VAL A 185 18.81 11.96 1.13
CA VAL A 185 18.97 13.31 0.53
C VAL A 185 19.14 14.40 1.60
N ALA A 186 19.00 14.04 2.88
CA ALA A 186 19.05 14.99 3.99
C ALA A 186 20.31 15.87 4.02
N HIS A 187 21.44 15.34 3.57
CA HIS A 187 22.74 16.03 3.55
C HIS A 187 22.82 17.12 2.46
N LEU A 188 21.99 17.06 1.42
CA LEU A 188 21.98 18.05 0.34
C LEU A 188 21.44 19.41 0.82
N ARG A 189 20.57 19.41 1.84
CA ARG A 189 20.07 20.65 2.47
C ARG A 189 21.17 21.45 3.19
N GLU A 190 22.20 20.77 3.69
CA GLU A 190 23.25 21.40 4.51
C GLU A 190 24.27 22.18 3.66
N GLU A 191 24.27 22.00 2.33
CA GLU A 191 25.22 22.67 1.44
C GLU A 191 24.82 24.10 1.04
N GLU A 192 23.54 24.50 1.17
CA GLU A 192 23.09 25.87 0.85
C GLU A 192 23.48 26.91 1.92
N ASP A 193 23.62 26.51 3.20
CA ASP A 193 23.96 27.42 4.30
C ASP A 193 25.47 27.75 4.38
N LEU A 194 26.30 27.12 3.54
CA LEU A 194 27.76 27.29 3.53
C LEU A 194 28.28 28.17 2.38
N GLN A 195 27.43 28.70 1.51
CA GLN A 195 27.87 29.71 0.55
C GLN A 195 28.05 31.06 1.26
N PRO A 196 29.29 31.58 1.40
CA PRO A 196 29.50 32.90 1.97
C PRO A 196 28.80 33.92 1.08
N ARG A 197 27.80 34.61 1.64
CA ARG A 197 27.24 35.82 1.03
C ARG A 197 28.41 36.78 0.81
N GLU A 198 28.82 36.95 -0.44
CA GLU A 198 29.83 37.95 -0.79
C GLU A 198 29.37 39.28 -0.21
N ALA A 199 30.13 39.78 0.77
CA ALA A 199 29.91 41.07 1.36
C ALA A 199 30.14 42.12 0.27
N THR A 200 29.05 42.59 -0.35
CA THR A 200 29.08 43.78 -1.18
C THR A 200 29.49 44.96 -0.30
N HIS A 201 30.77 45.32 -0.34
CA HIS A 201 31.27 46.59 0.18
C HIS A 201 30.75 47.73 -0.71
N GLY A 202 30.00 48.64 -0.09
CA GLY A 202 29.65 49.97 -0.58
C GLY A 202 29.69 50.94 0.59
#